data_AF-A0A9E0JQ17-F1
#
_entry.id   AF-A0A9E0JQ17-F1
#
_cell.length_a   1.000
_cell.length_b   1.000
_cell.length_c   1.000
_cell.angle_alpha   90.00
_cell.angle_beta   90.00
_cell.angle_gamma   90.00
#
_symmetry.space_group_name_H-M   'P 1'
#
loop_
_entity.id
_entity.type
_entity.pdbx_description
1 polymer ?
#
loop_
_entity_poly.entity_id
_entity_poly.type
_entity_poly.pdbx_seq_one_letter_code
_entity_poly.pdbx_strand_id
1 'polypeptide(L)'
;MLTDLEKDAIRHHYQTLAGALPGFKPRAAQRQMIAAIAKTLSQSLERAEGEDLPERAGESILVVEGPTGVGKSVAYLIAGGVMAKSRGRKLVVSSATVA
;
A
#
# COMPACT_ATOMS: atom_id res chain seq x y z
N MET A 1 -3.14 -8.16 10.46
CA MET A 1 -1.77 -7.79 10.91
C MET A 1 -0.81 -7.94 9.75
N LEU A 2 0.29 -7.16 9.71
CA LEU A 2 1.35 -7.31 8.70
C LEU A 2 2.27 -8.48 9.06
N THR A 3 2.51 -9.36 8.11
CA THR A 3 3.50 -10.44 8.25
C THR A 3 4.92 -9.89 8.07
N ASP A 4 5.93 -10.60 8.56
CA ASP A 4 7.32 -10.19 8.38
C ASP A 4 7.74 -10.27 6.90
N LEU A 5 7.22 -11.24 6.15
CA LEU A 5 7.38 -11.32 4.70
C LEU A 5 6.85 -10.07 3.98
N GLU A 6 5.67 -9.56 4.38
CA GLU A 6 5.12 -8.32 3.82
C GLU A 6 6.00 -7.10 4.14
N LYS A 7 6.50 -7.00 5.38
CA LYS A 7 7.42 -5.90 5.78
C LYS A 7 8.72 -5.94 4.98
N ASP A 8 9.29 -7.13 4.82
CA ASP A 8 10.55 -7.33 4.11
C ASP A 8 10.39 -7.07 2.61
N ALA A 9 9.29 -7.54 2.00
CA ALA A 9 8.97 -7.24 0.61
C ALA A 9 8.78 -5.75 0.36
N ILE A 10 8.07 -5.03 1.24
CA ILE A 10 7.92 -3.57 1.15
C ILE A 10 9.29 -2.88 1.21
N ARG A 11 10.16 -3.28 2.17
CA ARG A 11 11.49 -2.70 2.33
C ARG A 11 12.37 -2.96 1.11
N HIS A 12 12.37 -4.19 0.62
CA HIS A 12 13.12 -4.61 -0.56
C HIS A 12 12.69 -3.79 -1.79
N HIS A 13 11.40 -3.75 -2.11
CA HIS A 13 10.93 -3.02 -3.28
C HIS A 13 11.17 -1.51 -3.19
N TYR A 14 11.07 -0.92 -1.99
CA TYR A 14 11.44 0.48 -1.78
C TYR A 14 12.93 0.73 -2.06
N GLN A 15 13.82 -0.13 -1.55
CA GLN A 15 15.27 -0.01 -1.75
C GLN A 15 15.67 -0.24 -3.21
N THR A 16 15.10 -1.25 -3.87
CA THR A 16 15.35 -1.53 -5.30
C THR A 16 14.92 -0.35 -6.16
N LEU A 17 13.72 0.18 -5.94
CA LEU A 17 13.22 1.34 -6.68
C LEU A 17 14.03 2.60 -6.40
N ALA A 18 14.44 2.83 -5.16
CA ALA A 18 15.30 3.94 -4.78
C ALA A 18 16.68 3.88 -5.46
N GLY A 19 17.26 2.69 -5.59
CA GLY A 19 18.54 2.48 -6.28
C GLY A 19 18.44 2.59 -7.81
N ALA A 20 17.29 2.25 -8.38
CA ALA A 20 17.08 2.25 -9.83
C ALA A 20 16.63 3.61 -10.41
N LEU A 21 16.04 4.49 -9.59
CA LEU A 21 15.53 5.79 -10.03
C LEU A 21 16.58 6.90 -9.85
N PRO A 22 17.11 7.49 -10.93
CA PRO A 22 18.02 8.63 -10.83
C PRO A 22 17.38 9.79 -10.06
N GLY A 23 18.12 10.36 -9.11
CA GLY A 23 17.66 11.50 -8.32
C GLY A 23 16.58 11.16 -7.29
N PHE A 24 16.35 9.88 -6.98
CA PHE A 24 15.46 9.48 -5.90
C PHE A 24 15.93 10.08 -4.57
N LYS A 25 15.02 10.76 -3.87
CA LYS A 25 15.26 11.31 -2.53
C LYS A 25 14.31 10.67 -1.53
N PRO A 26 14.81 9.97 -0.49
CA PRO A 26 13.97 9.42 0.57
C PRO A 26 13.21 10.53 1.30
N ARG A 27 11.89 10.38 1.45
CA ARG A 27 11.05 11.34 2.19
C ARG A 27 10.34 10.64 3.34
N ALA A 28 10.37 11.24 4.53
CA ALA A 28 9.72 10.68 5.71
C ALA A 28 8.21 10.49 5.50
N ALA A 29 7.54 11.51 4.92
CA ALA A 29 6.12 11.45 4.59
C ALA A 29 5.77 10.29 3.64
N GLN A 30 6.64 9.97 2.68
CA GLN A 30 6.44 8.82 1.79
C GLN A 30 6.50 7.49 2.56
N ARG A 31 7.48 7.33 3.45
CA ARG A 31 7.61 6.12 4.28
C ARG A 31 6.45 5.98 5.27
N GLN A 32 5.97 7.08 5.84
CA GLN A 32 4.78 7.11 6.68
C GLN A 32 3.54 6.69 5.88
N MET A 33 3.37 7.21 4.66
CA MET A 33 2.27 6.80 3.77
C MET A 33 2.33 5.30 3.43
N ILE A 34 3.51 4.75 3.11
CA ILE A 34 3.70 3.31 2.87
C ILE A 34 3.25 2.50 4.09
N ALA A 35 3.71 2.88 5.29
CA ALA A 35 3.36 2.19 6.52
C ALA A 35 1.86 2.28 6.85
N ALA A 36 1.25 3.45 6.65
CA ALA A 36 -0.18 3.65 6.87
C ALA A 36 -1.02 2.77 5.92
N ILE A 37 -0.71 2.78 4.62
CA ILE A 37 -1.41 1.96 3.62
C ILE A 37 -1.29 0.46 3.96
N ALA A 38 -0.07 -0.01 4.23
CA ALA A 38 0.17 -1.42 4.55
C ALA A 38 -0.56 -1.84 5.83
N LYS A 39 -0.53 -1.00 6.88
CA LYS A 39 -1.24 -1.25 8.14
C LYS A 39 -2.74 -1.34 7.92
N THR A 40 -3.35 -0.36 7.25
CA THR A 40 -4.78 -0.32 6.97
C THR A 40 -5.22 -1.52 6.15
N LEU A 41 -4.53 -1.82 5.04
CA LEU A 41 -4.87 -3.00 4.22
C LEU A 41 -4.71 -4.31 5.00
N SER A 42 -3.83 -4.35 6.00
CA SER A 42 -3.66 -5.53 6.86
C SER A 42 -4.83 -5.81 7.79
N GLN A 43 -5.77 -4.87 7.94
CA GLN A 43 -6.99 -4.97 8.74
C GLN A 43 -8.20 -5.42 7.89
N SER A 44 -8.03 -5.61 6.58
CA SER A 44 -9.10 -6.10 5.71
C SER A 44 -9.57 -7.50 6.14
N LEU A 45 -10.89 -7.66 6.24
CA LEU A 45 -11.54 -8.93 6.56
C LEU A 45 -11.91 -9.69 5.30
N GLU A 46 -11.61 -10.98 5.28
CA GLU A 46 -12.02 -11.88 4.21
C GLU A 46 -13.46 -12.36 4.45
N ARG A 47 -14.19 -12.58 3.35
CA ARG A 47 -15.47 -13.26 3.39
C ARG A 47 -15.21 -14.75 3.18
N ALA A 48 -15.65 -15.59 4.12
CA ALA A 48 -15.64 -17.04 3.93
C ALA A 48 -16.74 -17.45 2.93
N GLU A 49 -16.49 -18.51 2.19
CA GLU A 49 -17.45 -19.03 1.21
C GLU A 49 -18.72 -19.51 1.94
N GLY A 50 -19.89 -19.07 1.46
CA GLY A 50 -21.18 -19.40 2.08
C GLY A 50 -21.57 -18.53 3.29
N GLU A 51 -20.70 -17.63 3.75
CA GLU A 51 -21.01 -16.69 4.84
C GLU A 51 -21.46 -15.31 4.31
N ASP A 52 -22.12 -14.55 5.18
CA ASP A 52 -22.43 -13.14 4.96
C ASP A 52 -21.14 -12.30 4.93
N LEU A 53 -21.26 -11.06 4.43
CA LEU A 53 -20.13 -10.13 4.49
C LEU A 53 -19.78 -9.82 5.96
N PRO A 54 -18.48 -9.82 6.33
CA PRO A 54 -18.09 -9.43 7.66
C PRO A 54 -18.48 -7.97 7.91
N GLU A 55 -18.86 -7.65 9.14
CA GLU A 55 -19.10 -6.27 9.56
C GLU A 55 -17.82 -5.45 9.40
N ARG A 56 -17.93 -4.25 8.85
CA ARG A 56 -16.82 -3.33 8.60
C ARG A 56 -17.19 -1.96 9.12
N ALA A 57 -16.33 -1.38 9.95
CA ALA A 57 -16.48 -0.05 10.51
C ALA A 57 -15.48 0.97 9.91
N GLY A 58 -14.84 0.62 8.79
CA GLY A 58 -13.87 1.46 8.09
C GLY A 58 -12.42 1.25 8.51
N GLU A 59 -12.13 0.20 9.29
CA GLU A 59 -10.79 -0.17 9.74
C GLU A 59 -9.80 -0.45 8.59
N SER A 60 -10.31 -0.79 7.41
CA SER A 60 -9.55 -1.01 6.17
C SER A 60 -9.60 0.17 5.20
N ILE A 61 -10.08 1.34 5.64
CA ILE A 61 -10.12 2.59 4.86
C ILE A 61 -9.06 3.56 5.40
N LEU A 62 -8.29 4.18 4.50
CA LEU A 62 -7.31 5.20 4.83
C LEU A 62 -7.50 6.42 3.93
N VAL A 63 -7.54 7.59 4.55
CA VAL A 63 -7.46 8.88 3.87
C VAL A 63 -6.07 9.45 4.10
N VAL A 64 -5.36 9.75 3.02
CA VAL A 64 -4.03 10.38 3.07
C VAL A 64 -4.05 11.65 2.25
N GLU A 65 -3.75 12.77 2.90
CA GLU A 65 -3.42 14.02 2.23
C GLU A 65 -1.89 14.18 2.22
N GLY A 66 -1.35 14.67 1.09
CA GLY A 66 0.06 15.00 1.02
C GLY A 66 0.39 15.88 -0.18
N PRO A 67 1.38 16.78 -0.07
CA PRO A 67 1.70 17.72 -1.14
C PRO A 67 2.24 17.02 -2.39
N THR A 68 2.32 17.78 -3.49
CA THR A 68 2.97 17.33 -4.73
C THR A 68 4.45 17.02 -4.48
N GLY A 69 4.99 16.04 -5.20
CA GLY A 69 6.42 15.67 -5.10
C GLY A 69 6.81 14.79 -3.91
N VAL A 70 5.89 14.44 -3.01
CA VAL A 70 6.15 13.48 -1.91
C VAL A 70 6.36 12.05 -2.40
N GLY A 71 5.93 11.73 -3.62
CA GLY A 71 6.00 10.38 -4.18
C GLY A 71 4.84 9.49 -3.74
N LYS A 72 3.62 10.06 -3.66
CA LYS A 72 2.38 9.36 -3.29
C LYS A 72 2.13 8.12 -4.16
N SER A 73 2.37 8.25 -5.48
CA SER A 73 2.18 7.13 -6.41
C SER A 73 3.09 5.95 -6.13
N VAL A 74 4.37 6.21 -5.91
CA VAL A 74 5.32 5.16 -5.51
C VAL A 74 4.89 4.53 -4.18
N ALA A 75 4.39 5.32 -3.22
CA ALA A 75 3.97 4.81 -1.92
C ALA A 75 2.79 3.82 -2.04
N TYR A 76 1.71 4.19 -2.75
CA TYR A 76 0.55 3.30 -2.89
C TYR A 76 0.85 2.09 -3.80
N LEU A 77 1.74 2.22 -4.78
CA LEU A 77 2.12 1.09 -5.64
C LEU A 77 2.97 0.05 -4.90
N ILE A 78 3.93 0.48 -4.07
CA ILE A 78 4.75 -0.45 -3.28
C ILE A 78 3.90 -1.15 -2.22
N ALA A 79 3.20 -0.38 -1.39
CA ALA A 79 2.41 -0.95 -0.31
C ALA A 79 1.24 -1.78 -0.85
N GLY A 80 0.43 -1.20 -1.74
CA GLY A 80 -0.71 -1.89 -2.35
C GLY A 80 -0.29 -3.10 -3.18
N GLY A 81 0.81 -3.01 -3.92
CA GLY A 81 1.31 -4.09 -4.77
C GLY A 81 1.77 -5.30 -3.95
N VAL A 82 2.52 -5.06 -2.86
CA VAL A 82 2.93 -6.13 -1.95
C VAL A 82 1.72 -6.79 -1.32
N MET A 83 0.81 -6.00 -0.74
CA MET A 83 -0.38 -6.51 -0.03
C MET A 83 -1.31 -7.29 -0.97
N ALA A 84 -1.48 -6.83 -2.21
CA ALA A 84 -2.31 -7.52 -3.18
C ALA A 84 -1.67 -8.86 -3.60
N LYS A 85 -0.36 -8.85 -3.92
CA LYS A 85 0.35 -10.06 -4.35
C LYS A 85 0.44 -11.10 -3.23
N SER A 86 0.78 -10.70 -2.01
CA SER A 86 0.93 -11.62 -0.88
C SER A 86 -0.39 -12.30 -0.50
N ARG A 87 -1.53 -11.69 -0.81
CA ARG A 87 -2.87 -12.15 -0.42
C ARG A 87 -3.71 -12.67 -1.59
N GLY A 88 -3.11 -12.86 -2.77
CA GLY A 88 -3.82 -13.34 -3.95
C GLY A 88 -4.96 -12.41 -4.41
N ARG A 89 -4.81 -11.09 -4.21
CA ARG A 89 -5.79 -10.06 -4.59
C ARG A 89 -5.27 -9.22 -5.77
N LYS A 90 -6.18 -8.49 -6.40
CA LYS A 90 -5.85 -7.50 -7.45
C LYS A 90 -5.70 -6.12 -6.82
N LEU A 91 -4.69 -5.36 -7.23
CA LEU A 91 -4.57 -3.94 -6.92
C LEU A 91 -5.28 -3.14 -8.03
N VAL A 92 -6.29 -2.36 -7.65
CA VAL A 92 -6.96 -1.41 -8.56
C VAL A 92 -6.51 -0.01 -8.19
N VAL A 93 -5.89 0.69 -9.15
CA VAL A 93 -5.52 2.11 -9.02
C VAL A 93 -6.45 2.92 -9.92
N SER A 94 -7.18 3.86 -9.34
CA SER A 94 -8.07 4.77 -10.05
C SER A 94 -7.53 6.19 -9.96
N SER A 95 -7.52 6.91 -11.09
CA SER A 95 -7.05 8.28 -11.21
C SER A 95 -8.01 9.08 -12.08
N ALA A 96 -8.09 10.39 -11.87
CA ALA A 96 -9.01 11.26 -12.59
C ALA A 96 -8.68 11.41 -14.08
N THR A 97 -7.43 11.17 -14.48
CA THR A 97 -6.94 11.38 -15.84
C THR A 97 -6.05 10.24 -16.31
N VAL A 98 -5.90 10.12 -17.63
CA VAL A 98 -5.11 9.07 -18.33
C VAL A 98 -3.63 9.43 -18.49
N ALA A 99 -3.26 10.69 -18.23
CA ALA A 99 -2.02 11.35 -18.67
C ALA A 99 -0.71 10.57 -18.50
#